data_AF-A0A2E6PZR8-F1
#
_entry.id   AF-A0A2E6PZR8-F1
#
_cell.length_a   1.000
_cell.length_b   1.000
_cell.length_c   1.000
_cell.angle_alpha   90.00
_cell.angle_beta   90.00
_cell.angle_gamma   90.00
#
_symmetry.space_group_name_H-M   'P 1'
#
loop_
_entity.id
_entity.type
_entity.pdbx_description
1 polymer ?
#
loop_
_entity_poly.entity_id
_entity_poly.type
_entity_poly.pdbx_seq_one_letter_code
_entity_poly.pdbx_strand_id
1 'polypeptide(L)'
;MTDNDGAVIMALRLYDTGSRSKRRVEYQGDALTIYACGITPYSDSHIGHARQAIAFDILVRWLRSQNVPVKYVTNFTDVSDTIIEAAEKEGVDYTVISNRYITGYRKSMKRLNVLDADAYPRVTESIDGIISMITTLVEKGHAYQGDDGVYFEIETAPEKYGYLTGQTLEMVKSGAGGRVDDTGIGKRDHRDFALWKFEKSDGPSWESPWGRGRPGWHIECSAMVYEHFGERVDIHGGGSDLMFPHHEAEIFQSECCFGIAPFAGHWMHNGMINVDGEKMSKSLGNFWTITDAIDAVGEIVLRYSLINAPYRQPIDFNEVLLKDAELNYRKLLNCILNAGGMTDGTSWEKYEKLLISEEAFVSGMNDDLNTRVAIAETQVVVKLMGQSLREQNRGLTDACIGWLAKYAGEVLGIIPSEKEISLMMDDRAKKRSNIEKEVDDLIEQRRVARSEKNWTEADRIRDVIEKMGVSLQDDDNGTHWQITGD
;
A
#
# COMPACT_ATOMS: atom_id res chain seq x y z
N MET A 1 26.85 0.32 2.96
CA MET A 1 28.14 0.59 3.65
C MET A 1 27.92 0.28 5.11
N THR A 2 28.88 -0.28 5.84
CA THR A 2 28.74 -0.41 7.30
C THR A 2 29.34 0.81 7.97
N ASP A 3 28.67 1.38 8.98
CA ASP A 3 29.27 2.40 9.83
C ASP A 3 30.27 1.79 10.83
N ASN A 4 30.86 2.64 11.68
CA ASN A 4 31.83 2.20 12.69
C ASN A 4 31.22 1.30 13.78
N ASP A 5 29.89 1.27 13.89
CA ASP A 5 29.13 0.51 14.88
C ASP A 5 28.49 -0.76 14.27
N GLY A 6 28.79 -1.05 12.99
CA GLY A 6 28.33 -2.24 12.27
C GLY A 6 26.94 -2.11 11.63
N ALA A 7 26.33 -0.92 11.63
CA ALA A 7 25.03 -0.68 11.00
C ALA A 7 25.15 -0.62 9.48
N VAL A 8 24.23 -1.26 8.78
CA VAL A 8 24.16 -1.22 7.31
C VAL A 8 23.46 0.05 6.86
N ILE A 9 24.20 0.98 6.27
CA ILE A 9 23.71 2.19 5.63
C ILE A 9 23.28 1.89 4.19
N MET A 10 22.02 2.15 3.90
CA MET A 10 21.40 1.97 2.58
C MET A 10 21.55 3.19 1.66
N ALA A 11 21.41 2.95 0.36
CA ALA A 11 21.23 4.03 -0.63
C ALA A 11 19.85 4.67 -0.53
N LEU A 12 18.85 3.90 -0.10
CA LEU A 12 17.49 4.36 0.13
C LEU A 12 17.49 5.46 1.19
N ARG A 13 16.91 6.61 0.83
CA ARG A 13 16.56 7.68 1.75
C ARG A 13 15.06 7.74 1.90
N LEU A 14 14.55 7.66 3.11
CA LEU A 14 13.13 7.85 3.40
C LEU A 14 12.93 9.17 4.12
N TYR A 15 11.81 9.82 3.88
CA TYR A 15 11.39 10.93 4.72
C TYR A 15 10.98 10.39 6.08
N ASP A 16 11.76 10.76 7.08
CA ASP A 16 11.49 10.43 8.46
C ASP A 16 10.66 11.54 9.10
N THR A 17 9.48 11.18 9.58
CA THR A 17 8.52 12.11 10.18
C THR A 17 9.08 12.74 11.46
N GLY A 18 9.86 12.00 12.26
CA GLY A 18 10.45 12.52 13.49
C GLY A 18 11.45 13.65 13.21
N SER A 19 12.39 13.42 12.29
CA SER A 19 13.37 14.45 11.89
C SER A 19 12.86 15.47 10.87
N ARG A 20 11.69 15.24 10.26
CA ARG A 20 11.11 16.06 9.17
C ARG A 20 12.03 16.22 7.97
N SER A 21 12.88 15.23 7.71
CA SER A 21 13.88 15.26 6.65
C SER A 21 14.04 13.90 5.98
N LYS A 22 14.53 13.88 4.73
CA LYS A 22 14.93 12.63 4.09
C LYS A 22 16.28 12.18 4.67
N ARG A 23 16.30 11.03 5.33
CA ARG A 23 17.51 10.42 5.91
C ARG A 23 17.75 9.05 5.28
N ARG A 24 19.01 8.60 5.30
CA ARG A 24 19.34 7.25 4.83
C ARG A 24 18.76 6.23 5.79
N VAL A 25 18.23 5.15 5.24
CA VAL A 25 17.79 4.01 6.03
C VAL A 25 19.02 3.26 6.52
N GLU A 26 19.01 2.96 7.81
CA GLU A 26 20.07 2.27 8.54
C GLU A 26 19.43 1.16 9.36
N TYR A 27 20.06 -0.01 9.42
CA TYR A 27 19.60 -1.11 10.26
C TYR A 27 20.78 -1.92 10.81
N GLN A 28 20.54 -2.63 11.90
CA GLN A 28 21.51 -3.53 12.54
C GLN A 28 20.95 -4.96 12.65
N GLY A 29 21.84 -5.95 12.59
CA GLY A 29 21.47 -7.37 12.67
C GLY A 29 21.22 -8.03 11.31
N ASP A 30 20.56 -9.19 11.36
CA ASP A 30 20.45 -10.09 10.19
C ASP A 30 19.41 -9.63 9.16
N ALA A 31 18.45 -8.80 9.56
CA ALA A 31 17.38 -8.29 8.70
C ALA A 31 16.91 -6.90 9.14
N LEU A 32 16.48 -6.10 8.18
CA LEU A 32 15.81 -4.82 8.42
C LEU A 32 14.39 -5.09 8.93
N THR A 33 14.04 -4.51 10.07
CA THR A 33 12.76 -4.69 10.75
C THR A 33 11.77 -3.57 10.38
N ILE A 34 10.56 -3.97 9.97
CA ILE A 34 9.49 -3.04 9.58
C ILE A 34 8.23 -3.39 10.35
N TYR A 35 7.68 -2.43 11.09
CA TYR A 35 6.33 -2.51 11.65
C TYR A 35 5.42 -1.50 10.97
N ALA A 36 4.28 -1.96 10.46
CA ALA A 36 3.23 -1.07 9.97
C ALA A 36 1.93 -1.34 10.74
N CYS A 37 1.42 -0.33 11.44
CA CYS A 37 0.14 -0.44 12.15
C CYS A 37 -0.95 -0.86 11.17
N GLY A 38 -1.62 -1.97 11.47
CA GLY A 38 -2.63 -2.56 10.61
C GLY A 38 -4.02 -1.99 10.85
N ILE A 39 -5.05 -2.78 10.56
CA ILE A 39 -6.44 -2.32 10.63
C ILE A 39 -7.14 -2.76 11.92
N THR A 40 -8.21 -2.04 12.26
CA THR A 40 -9.27 -2.55 13.13
C THR A 40 -10.35 -3.22 12.25
N PRO A 41 -10.45 -4.56 12.21
CA PRO A 41 -11.35 -5.28 11.31
C PRO A 41 -12.81 -5.30 11.83
N TYR A 42 -13.47 -4.15 11.85
CA TYR A 42 -14.89 -4.02 12.23
C TYR A 42 -15.84 -3.80 11.03
N SER A 43 -15.29 -3.55 9.85
CA SER A 43 -16.04 -3.33 8.60
C SER A 43 -15.17 -3.59 7.38
N ASP A 44 -15.77 -3.59 6.19
CA ASP A 44 -15.03 -3.72 4.95
C ASP A 44 -13.95 -2.65 4.81
N SER A 45 -12.77 -3.10 4.38
CA SER A 45 -11.63 -2.21 4.19
C SER A 45 -11.85 -1.30 2.99
N HIS A 46 -11.41 -0.05 3.13
CA HIS A 46 -11.50 0.96 2.08
C HIS A 46 -10.17 1.20 1.39
N ILE A 47 -10.20 1.95 0.28
CA ILE A 47 -9.02 2.24 -0.53
C ILE A 47 -7.90 2.98 0.24
N GLY A 48 -8.22 3.61 1.37
CA GLY A 48 -7.23 4.16 2.30
C GLY A 48 -6.35 3.08 2.94
N HIS A 49 -6.94 1.96 3.37
CA HIS A 49 -6.20 0.80 3.86
C HIS A 49 -5.35 0.18 2.74
N ALA A 50 -5.90 0.08 1.51
CA ALA A 50 -5.15 -0.42 0.37
C ALA A 50 -3.91 0.44 0.07
N ARG A 51 -4.05 1.77 0.12
CA ARG A 51 -2.93 2.68 -0.11
C ARG A 51 -1.80 2.51 0.90
N GLN A 52 -2.13 2.38 2.17
CA GLN A 52 -1.14 2.14 3.22
C GLN A 52 -0.45 0.79 2.98
N ALA A 53 -1.20 -0.29 2.79
CA ALA A 53 -0.65 -1.61 2.52
C ALA A 53 0.24 -1.64 1.27
N ILE A 54 -0.16 -0.98 0.17
CA ILE A 54 0.63 -0.88 -1.07
C ILE A 54 1.93 -0.07 -0.85
N ALA A 55 1.91 0.97 -0.01
CA ALA A 55 3.13 1.74 0.28
C ALA A 55 4.19 0.90 0.99
N PHE A 56 3.79 0.10 1.99
CA PHE A 56 4.69 -0.82 2.68
C PHE A 56 5.08 -2.02 1.81
N ASP A 57 4.16 -2.52 0.98
CA ASP A 57 4.46 -3.55 -0.03
C ASP A 57 5.56 -3.10 -0.99
N ILE A 58 5.48 -1.86 -1.53
CA ILE A 58 6.51 -1.30 -2.41
C ILE A 58 7.84 -1.12 -1.66
N LEU A 59 7.82 -0.67 -0.40
CA LEU A 59 9.03 -0.60 0.42
C LEU A 59 9.68 -1.98 0.54
N VAL A 60 8.92 -2.99 0.93
CA VAL A 60 9.39 -4.38 1.12
C VAL A 60 9.91 -4.96 -0.20
N ARG A 61 9.18 -4.78 -1.30
CA ARG A 61 9.60 -5.21 -2.64
C ARG A 61 10.89 -4.53 -3.07
N TRP A 62 11.00 -3.22 -2.85
CA TRP A 62 12.21 -2.48 -3.17
C TRP A 62 13.41 -3.00 -2.37
N LEU A 63 13.30 -3.09 -1.05
CA LEU A 63 14.37 -3.61 -0.19
C LEU A 63 14.80 -5.03 -0.60
N ARG A 64 13.83 -5.94 -0.82
CA ARG A 64 14.11 -7.32 -1.27
C ARG A 64 14.77 -7.36 -2.65
N SER A 65 14.38 -6.47 -3.58
CA SER A 65 15.03 -6.35 -4.90
C SER A 65 16.49 -5.90 -4.81
N GLN A 66 16.86 -5.22 -3.72
CA GLN A 66 18.24 -4.84 -3.41
C GLN A 66 18.98 -5.91 -2.58
N ASN A 67 18.42 -7.12 -2.48
CA ASN A 67 18.93 -8.24 -1.68
C ASN A 67 19.04 -7.93 -0.18
N VAL A 68 18.20 -7.03 0.35
CA VAL A 68 18.13 -6.75 1.78
C VAL A 68 17.18 -7.74 2.45
N PRO A 69 17.63 -8.53 3.45
CA PRO A 69 16.72 -9.33 4.26
C PRO A 69 15.79 -8.41 5.04
N VAL A 70 14.49 -8.68 4.99
CA VAL A 70 13.45 -7.87 5.63
C VAL A 70 12.58 -8.77 6.50
N LYS A 71 12.30 -8.31 7.73
CA LYS A 71 11.26 -8.85 8.62
C LYS A 71 10.15 -7.81 8.76
N TYR A 72 9.08 -7.98 8.00
CA TYR A 72 7.92 -7.10 7.95
C TYR A 72 6.74 -7.66 8.74
N VAL A 73 6.23 -6.87 9.69
CA VAL A 73 5.10 -7.23 10.56
C VAL A 73 4.02 -6.15 10.45
N THR A 74 2.76 -6.59 10.40
CA THR A 74 1.59 -5.70 10.49
C THR A 74 0.49 -6.38 11.30
N ASN A 75 -0.13 -5.70 12.25
CA ASN A 75 -1.04 -6.34 13.20
C ASN A 75 -2.50 -6.33 12.74
N PHE A 76 -3.34 -7.06 13.49
CA PHE A 76 -4.78 -6.83 13.51
C PHE A 76 -5.23 -6.44 14.92
N THR A 77 -5.88 -5.27 15.06
CA THR A 77 -6.56 -4.88 16.29
C THR A 77 -7.90 -5.61 16.39
N ASP A 78 -7.84 -6.91 16.69
CA ASP A 78 -8.99 -7.83 16.63
C ASP A 78 -9.92 -7.79 17.85
N VAL A 79 -9.67 -6.86 18.77
CA VAL A 79 -10.56 -6.45 19.86
C VAL A 79 -10.54 -4.93 19.99
N SER A 80 -11.71 -4.29 20.00
CA SER A 80 -11.86 -2.84 20.19
C SER A 80 -13.31 -2.49 20.56
N ASP A 81 -13.55 -1.26 21.01
CA ASP A 81 -14.90 -0.72 21.20
C ASP A 81 -15.77 -0.89 19.94
N THR A 82 -15.22 -0.56 18.77
CA THR A 82 -15.95 -0.61 17.50
C THR A 82 -16.28 -2.03 17.04
N ILE A 83 -15.43 -3.02 17.34
CA ILE A 83 -15.70 -4.43 17.04
C ILE A 83 -16.80 -4.96 17.97
N ILE A 84 -16.73 -4.63 19.27
CA ILE A 84 -17.73 -5.05 20.25
C ILE A 84 -19.10 -4.47 19.89
N GLU A 85 -19.19 -3.17 19.59
CA GLU A 85 -20.43 -2.53 19.16
C GLU A 85 -21.00 -3.14 17.86
N ALA A 86 -20.14 -3.53 16.92
CA ALA A 86 -20.57 -4.20 15.69
C ALA A 86 -21.10 -5.61 15.97
N ALA A 87 -20.46 -6.34 16.89
CA ALA A 87 -20.85 -7.68 17.29
C ALA A 87 -22.20 -7.70 18.02
N GLU A 88 -22.41 -6.75 18.94
CA GLU A 88 -23.69 -6.53 19.63
C GLU A 88 -24.83 -6.24 18.66
N LYS A 89 -24.60 -5.38 17.66
CA LYS A 89 -25.59 -5.05 16.62
C LYS A 89 -25.97 -6.27 15.78
N GLU A 90 -25.03 -7.16 15.50
CA GLU A 90 -25.26 -8.39 14.74
C GLU A 90 -25.72 -9.58 15.60
N GLY A 91 -25.66 -9.48 16.93
CA GLY A 91 -25.98 -10.58 17.85
C GLY A 91 -25.01 -11.77 17.73
N VAL A 92 -23.73 -11.50 17.47
CA VAL A 92 -22.66 -12.51 17.34
C VAL A 92 -21.49 -12.23 18.28
N ASP A 93 -20.60 -13.20 18.46
CA ASP A 93 -19.35 -12.99 19.19
C ASP A 93 -18.40 -12.05 18.43
N TYR A 94 -17.62 -11.24 19.15
CA TYR A 94 -16.70 -10.26 18.57
C TYR A 94 -15.65 -10.90 17.63
N THR A 95 -15.27 -12.15 17.89
CA THR A 95 -14.34 -12.89 17.02
C THR A 95 -14.95 -13.22 15.66
N VAL A 96 -16.28 -13.31 15.54
CA VAL A 96 -16.95 -13.51 14.25
C VAL A 96 -16.78 -12.27 13.38
N ILE A 97 -16.94 -11.08 13.96
CA ILE A 97 -16.75 -9.80 13.29
C ILE A 97 -15.29 -9.66 12.85
N SER A 98 -14.34 -9.79 13.78
CA SER A 98 -12.92 -9.58 13.47
C SER A 98 -12.41 -10.57 12.43
N ASN A 99 -12.72 -11.87 12.55
CA ASN A 99 -12.27 -12.88 11.57
C ASN A 99 -12.90 -12.69 10.18
N ARG A 100 -14.15 -12.24 10.09
CA ARG A 100 -14.81 -11.95 8.82
C ARG A 100 -14.06 -10.85 8.07
N TYR A 101 -13.80 -9.73 8.74
CA TYR A 101 -13.16 -8.59 8.10
C TYR A 101 -11.64 -8.75 7.92
N ILE A 102 -10.96 -9.54 8.76
CA ILE A 102 -9.58 -9.98 8.50
C ILE A 102 -9.52 -10.78 7.19
N THR A 103 -10.44 -11.74 7.01
CA THR A 103 -10.51 -12.56 5.79
C THR A 103 -10.77 -11.68 4.56
N GLY A 104 -11.70 -10.73 4.67
CA GLY A 104 -12.00 -9.75 3.61
C GLY A 104 -10.81 -8.87 3.26
N TYR A 105 -10.08 -8.35 4.27
CA TYR A 105 -8.87 -7.56 4.07
C TYR A 105 -7.80 -8.36 3.32
N ARG A 106 -7.45 -9.58 3.79
CA ARG A 106 -6.42 -10.41 3.15
C ARG A 106 -6.77 -10.77 1.71
N LYS A 107 -8.05 -11.09 1.44
CA LYS A 107 -8.54 -11.33 0.08
C LYS A 107 -8.33 -10.09 -0.80
N SER A 108 -8.66 -8.91 -0.30
CA SER A 108 -8.50 -7.64 -1.02
C SER A 108 -7.04 -7.30 -1.28
N MET A 109 -6.14 -7.49 -0.30
CA MET A 109 -4.70 -7.28 -0.45
C MET A 109 -4.11 -8.19 -1.53
N LYS A 110 -4.50 -9.48 -1.53
CA LYS A 110 -4.07 -10.43 -2.55
C LYS A 110 -4.51 -10.03 -3.96
N ARG A 111 -5.75 -9.58 -4.14
CA ARG A 111 -6.26 -9.05 -5.42
C ARG A 111 -5.44 -7.84 -5.90
N LEU A 112 -4.95 -7.02 -4.98
CA LEU A 112 -4.10 -5.87 -5.28
C LEU A 112 -2.61 -6.21 -5.38
N ASN A 113 -2.25 -7.49 -5.48
CA ASN A 113 -0.87 -7.96 -5.55
C ASN A 113 0.01 -7.42 -4.40
N VAL A 114 -0.56 -7.27 -3.20
CA VAL A 114 0.19 -6.95 -1.98
C VAL A 114 0.78 -8.24 -1.43
N LEU A 115 2.09 -8.25 -1.14
CA LEU A 115 2.74 -9.39 -0.51
C LEU A 115 2.19 -9.63 0.91
N ASP A 116 2.13 -10.89 1.32
CA ASP A 116 1.89 -11.21 2.72
C ASP A 116 3.06 -10.67 3.57
N ALA A 117 2.74 -10.11 4.73
CA ALA A 117 3.71 -9.79 5.77
C ALA A 117 4.28 -11.08 6.37
N ASP A 118 5.47 -10.98 6.97
CA ASP A 118 6.13 -12.14 7.59
C ASP A 118 5.41 -12.56 8.88
N ALA A 119 4.65 -11.66 9.52
CA ALA A 119 3.70 -12.00 10.58
C ALA A 119 2.51 -11.02 10.65
N TYR A 120 1.39 -11.54 11.17
CA TYR A 120 0.16 -10.79 11.42
C TYR A 120 -0.32 -10.97 12.87
N PRO A 121 0.39 -10.41 13.87
CA PRO A 121 0.02 -10.59 15.27
C PRO A 121 -1.36 -9.98 15.57
N ARG A 122 -2.06 -10.61 16.50
CA ARG A 122 -3.38 -10.18 16.96
C ARG A 122 -3.28 -9.68 18.39
N VAL A 123 -4.07 -8.67 18.72
CA VAL A 123 -4.11 -8.11 20.08
C VAL A 123 -4.53 -9.17 21.09
N THR A 124 -5.51 -10.01 20.74
CA THR A 124 -5.98 -11.10 21.61
C THR A 124 -4.90 -12.16 21.90
N GLU A 125 -3.83 -12.21 21.11
CA GLU A 125 -2.70 -13.14 21.26
C GLU A 125 -1.53 -12.55 22.06
N SER A 126 -1.50 -11.22 22.27
CA SER A 126 -0.39 -10.48 22.92
C SER A 126 -0.76 -9.90 24.29
N ILE A 127 -1.84 -10.41 24.92
CA ILE A 127 -2.35 -9.86 26.20
C ILE A 127 -1.32 -9.93 27.33
N ASP A 128 -0.57 -11.03 27.43
CA ASP A 128 0.46 -11.19 28.47
C ASP A 128 1.59 -10.17 28.29
N GLY A 129 2.05 -9.94 27.05
CA GLY A 129 3.05 -8.93 26.72
C GLY A 129 2.57 -7.51 27.04
N ILE A 130 1.30 -7.21 26.73
CA ILE A 130 0.66 -5.94 27.07
C ILE A 130 0.65 -5.75 28.59
N ILE A 131 0.15 -6.72 29.37
CA ILE A 131 0.10 -6.61 30.84
C ILE A 131 1.50 -6.40 31.43
N SER A 132 2.50 -7.14 30.92
CA SER A 132 3.89 -6.99 31.35
C SER A 132 4.43 -5.58 31.08
N MET A 133 4.14 -5.02 29.92
CA MET A 133 4.56 -3.67 29.55
C MET A 133 3.92 -2.61 30.45
N ILE A 134 2.61 -2.72 30.71
CA ILE A 134 1.89 -1.80 31.60
C ILE A 134 2.42 -1.92 33.03
N THR A 135 2.71 -3.12 33.52
CA THR A 135 3.32 -3.33 34.85
C THR A 135 4.65 -2.60 34.96
N THR A 136 5.52 -2.73 33.96
CA THR A 136 6.80 -2.02 33.91
C THR A 136 6.61 -0.49 33.92
N LEU A 137 5.64 0.03 33.15
CA LEU A 137 5.34 1.46 33.12
C LEU A 137 4.83 1.99 34.47
N VAL A 138 4.00 1.22 35.16
CA VAL A 138 3.52 1.55 36.53
C VAL A 138 4.69 1.52 37.52
N GLU A 139 5.52 0.48 37.50
CA GLU A 139 6.68 0.34 38.39
C GLU A 139 7.70 1.47 38.21
N LYS A 140 7.88 1.95 36.97
CA LYS A 140 8.76 3.09 36.64
C LYS A 140 8.12 4.45 36.91
N GLY A 141 6.86 4.50 37.34
CA GLY A 141 6.15 5.74 37.66
C GLY A 141 5.68 6.54 36.44
N HIS A 142 5.57 5.91 35.26
CA HIS A 142 5.04 6.52 34.04
C HIS A 142 3.53 6.27 33.85
N ALA A 143 2.94 5.37 34.64
CA ALA A 143 1.53 5.05 34.58
C ALA A 143 0.92 5.00 35.99
N TYR A 144 -0.39 5.25 36.07
CA TYR A 144 -1.15 5.17 37.31
C TYR A 144 -2.50 4.48 37.08
N GLN A 145 -2.98 3.84 38.14
CA GLN A 145 -4.35 3.33 38.20
C GLN A 145 -5.31 4.46 38.57
N GLY A 146 -6.32 4.69 37.73
CA GLY A 146 -7.49 5.51 38.02
C GLY A 146 -8.71 4.65 38.32
N ASP A 147 -9.88 5.28 38.43
CA ASP A 147 -11.12 4.61 38.82
C ASP A 147 -11.67 3.66 37.74
N ASP A 148 -11.36 3.91 36.46
CA ASP A 148 -11.91 3.15 35.32
C ASP A 148 -10.84 2.54 34.40
N GLY A 149 -9.58 2.54 34.83
CA GLY A 149 -8.48 1.95 34.07
C GLY A 149 -7.10 2.29 34.59
N VAL A 150 -6.09 1.90 33.83
CA VAL A 150 -4.69 2.31 34.00
C VAL A 150 -4.34 3.27 32.86
N TYR A 151 -3.72 4.39 33.20
CA TYR A 151 -3.42 5.49 32.29
C TYR A 151 -1.93 5.78 32.26
N PHE A 152 -1.42 6.17 31.10
CA PHE A 152 -0.08 6.75 30.97
C PHE A 152 -0.13 8.21 31.38
N GLU A 153 0.80 8.65 32.23
CA GLU A 153 0.91 10.04 32.69
C GLU A 153 1.88 10.82 31.81
N ILE A 154 1.36 11.63 30.89
CA ILE A 154 2.19 12.32 29.88
C ILE A 154 3.22 13.26 30.51
N GLU A 155 2.88 13.89 31.64
CA GLU A 155 3.76 14.83 32.35
C GLU A 155 5.02 14.15 32.95
N THR A 156 5.09 12.81 32.93
CA THR A 156 6.31 12.07 33.34
C THR A 156 7.38 11.99 32.25
N ALA A 157 7.04 12.31 31.00
CA ALA A 157 7.96 12.34 29.86
C ALA A 157 7.59 13.45 28.84
N PRO A 158 7.43 14.72 29.28
CA PRO A 158 6.88 15.79 28.46
C PRO A 158 7.72 16.10 27.22
N GLU A 159 9.00 15.75 27.21
CA GLU A 159 9.91 15.91 26.08
C GLU A 159 9.56 15.04 24.86
N LYS A 160 8.75 13.99 25.04
CA LYS A 160 8.30 13.11 23.95
C LYS A 160 7.08 13.65 23.20
N TYR A 161 6.36 14.58 23.81
CA TYR A 161 5.14 15.13 23.23
C TYR A 161 5.45 15.91 21.94
N GLY A 162 4.69 15.66 20.88
CA GLY A 162 4.88 16.36 19.63
C GLY A 162 6.08 15.90 18.81
N TYR A 163 6.72 14.80 19.16
CA TYR A 163 7.88 14.31 18.42
C TYR A 163 7.56 14.17 16.91
N LEU A 164 6.39 13.61 16.59
CA LEU A 164 5.91 13.42 15.22
C LEU A 164 5.17 14.65 14.68
N THR A 165 4.25 15.23 15.46
CA THR A 165 3.41 16.35 14.98
C THR A 165 4.10 17.70 14.95
N GLY A 166 5.13 17.89 15.77
CA GLY A 166 5.88 19.15 15.94
C GLY A 166 5.20 20.13 16.89
N GLN A 167 4.11 19.72 17.55
CA GLN A 167 3.40 20.55 18.51
C GLN A 167 3.99 20.37 19.91
N THR A 168 4.40 21.46 20.58
CA THR A 168 4.81 21.32 21.98
C THR A 168 3.61 21.24 22.91
N LEU A 169 3.81 20.61 24.07
CA LEU A 169 2.79 20.53 25.11
C LEU A 169 2.30 21.92 25.56
N GLU A 170 3.20 22.92 25.56
CA GLU A 170 2.90 24.31 25.88
C GLU A 170 2.04 25.00 24.80
N MET A 171 2.28 24.71 23.51
CA MET A 171 1.45 25.22 22.41
C MET A 171 0.02 24.71 22.51
N VAL A 172 -0.17 23.45 22.92
CA VAL A 172 -1.50 22.89 23.18
C VAL A 172 -2.14 23.53 24.42
N LYS A 173 -1.38 23.68 25.53
CA LYS A 173 -1.87 24.35 26.76
C LYS A 173 -2.31 25.80 26.52
N SER A 174 -1.62 26.54 25.65
CA SER A 174 -1.94 27.93 25.31
C SER A 174 -3.04 28.08 24.23
N GLY A 175 -3.22 27.07 23.38
CA GLY A 175 -4.26 27.03 22.34
C GLY A 175 -5.59 26.39 22.76
N ALA A 176 -5.61 25.58 23.83
CA ALA A 176 -6.80 24.92 24.36
C ALA A 176 -7.69 25.85 25.19
N GLY A 177 -8.12 26.95 24.58
CA GLY A 177 -9.27 27.73 25.05
C GLY A 177 -10.57 27.00 24.73
N GLY A 178 -10.95 26.03 25.55
CA GLY A 178 -12.32 25.49 25.60
C GLY A 178 -12.58 24.29 24.68
N ARG A 179 -12.50 23.09 25.27
CA ARG A 179 -13.30 21.88 24.99
C ARG A 179 -12.78 20.79 25.94
N VAL A 180 -13.17 20.90 27.21
CA VAL A 180 -12.84 19.95 28.27
C VAL A 180 -14.14 19.43 28.86
N ASP A 181 -14.96 18.79 28.02
CA ASP A 181 -16.12 18.03 28.50
C ASP A 181 -15.98 16.62 27.91
N ASP A 182 -15.99 15.61 28.77
CA ASP A 182 -15.88 14.16 28.54
C ASP A 182 -14.48 13.52 28.36
N THR A 183 -13.46 13.97 29.09
CA THR A 183 -12.28 13.12 29.34
C THR A 183 -12.55 12.23 30.55
N GLY A 184 -12.57 10.91 30.34
CA GLY A 184 -12.98 9.89 31.33
C GLY A 184 -12.67 10.20 32.80
N ILE A 185 -13.62 9.85 33.67
CA ILE A 185 -13.70 10.27 35.08
C ILE A 185 -12.41 9.97 35.88
N GLY A 186 -11.62 8.97 35.48
CA GLY A 186 -10.39 8.54 36.18
C GLY A 186 -9.08 9.24 35.78
N LYS A 187 -9.07 10.15 34.80
CA LYS A 187 -7.81 10.79 34.33
C LYS A 187 -7.38 11.95 35.23
N ARG A 188 -6.10 12.00 35.59
CA ARG A 188 -5.44 13.16 36.21
C ARG A 188 -5.29 14.32 35.21
N ASP A 189 -5.02 13.99 33.95
CA ASP A 189 -4.94 14.94 32.84
C ASP A 189 -5.76 14.46 31.64
N HIS A 190 -6.50 15.37 31.00
CA HIS A 190 -7.29 15.08 29.80
C HIS A 190 -6.49 14.42 28.66
N ARG A 191 -5.18 14.69 28.59
CA ARG A 191 -4.26 14.18 27.57
C ARG A 191 -3.73 12.78 27.88
N ASP A 192 -3.77 12.36 29.15
CA ASP A 192 -3.39 11.01 29.53
C ASP A 192 -4.24 10.00 28.76
N PHE A 193 -3.63 8.90 28.33
CA PHE A 193 -4.29 7.89 27.51
C PHE A 193 -4.33 6.54 28.21
N ALA A 194 -5.41 5.79 27.94
CA ALA A 194 -5.62 4.50 28.58
C ALA A 194 -4.59 3.48 28.07
N LEU A 195 -3.97 2.79 29.01
CA LEU A 195 -3.17 1.59 28.79
C LEU A 195 -4.03 0.34 29.00
N TRP A 196 -4.87 0.35 30.03
CA TRP A 196 -5.83 -0.70 30.34
C TRP A 196 -7.18 -0.08 30.69
N LYS A 197 -8.27 -0.59 30.13
CA LYS A 197 -9.64 -0.15 30.43
C LYS A 197 -10.33 -1.21 31.28
N PHE A 198 -10.90 -0.84 32.42
CA PHE A 198 -11.67 -1.78 33.24
C PHE A 198 -12.96 -2.20 32.55
N GLU A 199 -13.40 -3.41 32.86
CA GLU A 199 -14.66 -3.97 32.38
C GLU A 199 -15.85 -3.12 32.87
N LYS A 200 -16.65 -2.60 31.93
CA LYS A 200 -17.84 -1.76 32.24
C LYS A 200 -19.17 -2.54 32.11
N SER A 201 -19.18 -3.60 31.30
CA SER A 201 -20.33 -4.46 30.99
C SER A 201 -19.83 -5.80 30.45
N ASP A 202 -20.75 -6.74 30.18
CA ASP A 202 -20.45 -8.00 29.50
C ASP A 202 -19.71 -7.72 28.17
N GLY A 203 -18.55 -8.37 27.97
CA GLY A 203 -17.70 -8.18 26.79
C GLY A 203 -16.35 -8.91 26.93
N PRO A 204 -15.47 -8.86 25.90
CA PRO A 204 -14.15 -9.47 25.99
C PRO A 204 -13.32 -8.78 27.08
N SER A 205 -12.84 -9.59 28.02
CA SER A 205 -12.17 -9.15 29.25
C SER A 205 -11.17 -10.20 29.72
N TRP A 206 -10.00 -9.74 30.17
CA TRP A 206 -8.90 -10.54 30.67
C TRP A 206 -8.55 -10.16 32.10
N GLU A 207 -8.04 -11.12 32.87
CA GLU A 207 -7.49 -10.87 34.21
C GLU A 207 -6.20 -10.06 34.10
N SER A 208 -6.01 -9.12 35.04
CA SER A 208 -4.78 -8.33 35.15
C SER A 208 -4.50 -7.96 36.61
N PRO A 209 -3.29 -7.50 36.96
CA PRO A 209 -2.97 -7.03 38.32
C PRO A 209 -3.87 -5.89 38.82
N TRP A 210 -4.52 -5.16 37.92
CA TRP A 210 -5.40 -4.02 38.24
C TRP A 210 -6.88 -4.38 38.21
N GLY A 211 -7.22 -5.65 37.94
CA GLY A 211 -8.58 -6.13 37.75
C GLY A 211 -8.92 -6.46 36.30
N ARG A 212 -10.12 -7.01 36.11
CA ARG A 212 -10.62 -7.43 34.80
C ARG A 212 -10.79 -6.25 33.84
N GLY A 213 -10.36 -6.42 32.60
CA GLY A 213 -10.44 -5.38 31.59
C GLY A 213 -9.83 -5.77 30.26
N ARG A 214 -9.42 -4.77 29.49
CA ARG A 214 -8.89 -4.94 28.14
C ARG A 214 -7.86 -3.85 27.80
N PRO A 215 -6.98 -4.07 26.83
CA PRO A 215 -6.00 -3.07 26.41
C PRO A 215 -6.64 -1.76 25.93
N GLY A 216 -5.94 -0.65 26.16
CA GLY A 216 -6.15 0.58 25.41
C GLY A 216 -5.53 0.48 24.02
N TRP A 217 -6.07 1.21 23.04
CA TRP A 217 -5.68 1.07 21.63
C TRP A 217 -4.16 1.17 21.38
N HIS A 218 -3.46 2.06 22.07
CA HIS A 218 -2.06 2.35 21.74
C HIS A 218 -1.07 1.29 22.23
N ILE A 219 -1.31 0.70 23.41
CA ILE A 219 -0.33 -0.23 24.05
C ILE A 219 -0.15 -1.53 23.27
N GLU A 220 -1.16 -1.87 22.47
CA GLU A 220 -1.20 -3.03 21.59
C GLU A 220 0.03 -3.09 20.67
N CYS A 221 0.26 -2.02 19.90
CA CYS A 221 1.34 -1.97 18.91
C CYS A 221 2.71 -1.97 19.58
N SER A 222 2.90 -1.22 20.67
CA SER A 222 4.16 -1.23 21.43
C SER A 222 4.53 -2.63 21.95
N ALA A 223 3.57 -3.37 22.50
CA ALA A 223 3.80 -4.73 23.00
C ALA A 223 4.10 -5.70 21.85
N MET A 224 3.33 -5.66 20.76
CA MET A 224 3.56 -6.52 19.59
C MET A 224 4.90 -6.23 18.90
N VAL A 225 5.31 -4.95 18.81
CA VAL A 225 6.65 -4.59 18.31
C VAL A 225 7.73 -5.23 19.19
N TYR A 226 7.58 -5.14 20.51
CA TYR A 226 8.52 -5.74 21.45
C TYR A 226 8.63 -7.26 21.30
N GLU A 227 7.50 -7.96 21.18
CA GLU A 227 7.46 -9.41 20.99
C GLU A 227 8.17 -9.86 19.70
N HIS A 228 8.08 -9.06 18.63
CA HIS A 228 8.64 -9.42 17.33
C HIS A 228 10.07 -8.93 17.10
N PHE A 229 10.44 -7.77 17.62
CA PHE A 229 11.69 -7.06 17.29
C PHE A 229 12.55 -6.71 18.51
N GLY A 230 12.02 -6.88 19.72
CA GLY A 230 12.64 -6.36 20.94
C GLY A 230 12.43 -4.86 21.08
N GLU A 231 13.35 -4.17 21.72
CA GLU A 231 13.12 -2.80 22.18
C GLU A 231 13.03 -1.76 21.04
N ARG A 232 13.58 -2.06 19.86
CA ARG A 232 13.69 -1.12 18.73
C ARG A 232 13.21 -1.73 17.42
N VAL A 233 12.74 -0.88 16.52
CA VAL A 233 12.38 -1.22 15.14
C VAL A 233 13.04 -0.24 14.17
N ASP A 234 13.51 -0.71 13.02
CA ASP A 234 14.23 0.16 12.06
C ASP A 234 13.27 1.13 11.35
N ILE A 235 12.11 0.63 10.92
CA ILE A 235 11.05 1.42 10.29
C ILE A 235 9.71 1.13 10.96
N HIS A 236 9.08 2.17 11.51
CA HIS A 236 7.72 2.12 12.02
C HIS A 236 6.81 3.04 11.18
N GLY A 237 5.58 2.63 10.86
CA GLY A 237 4.69 3.55 10.18
C GLY A 237 3.24 3.14 10.00
N GLY A 238 2.50 3.95 9.24
CA GLY A 238 1.07 3.80 8.99
C GLY A 238 0.48 4.99 8.24
N GLY A 239 -0.83 5.18 8.34
CA GLY A 239 -1.50 6.37 7.80
C GLY A 239 -1.07 7.65 8.53
N SER A 240 -1.08 8.81 7.85
CA SER A 240 -0.75 10.09 8.49
C SER A 240 -1.65 10.47 9.66
N ASP A 241 -2.86 9.91 9.73
CA ASP A 241 -3.78 10.03 10.85
C ASP A 241 -3.31 9.28 12.11
N LEU A 242 -2.41 8.30 11.98
CA LEU A 242 -1.83 7.58 13.11
C LEU A 242 -0.68 8.32 13.78
N MET A 243 -0.13 9.38 13.16
CA MET A 243 0.91 10.21 13.78
C MET A 243 0.49 10.68 15.18
N PHE A 244 -0.78 11.08 15.34
CA PHE A 244 -1.33 11.49 16.61
C PHE A 244 -2.81 11.08 16.73
N PRO A 245 -3.24 10.52 17.88
CA PRO A 245 -2.44 10.29 19.07
C PRO A 245 -1.63 8.99 19.06
N HIS A 246 -1.86 8.10 18.09
CA HIS A 246 -1.46 6.69 18.20
C HIS A 246 0.06 6.48 18.28
N HIS A 247 0.81 6.88 17.25
CA HIS A 247 2.25 6.66 17.20
C HIS A 247 3.02 7.52 18.21
N GLU A 248 2.53 8.71 18.55
CA GLU A 248 3.08 9.47 19.68
C GLU A 248 2.92 8.68 21.00
N ALA A 249 1.75 8.10 21.27
CA ALA A 249 1.54 7.26 22.44
C ALA A 249 2.47 6.02 22.44
N GLU A 250 2.75 5.41 21.29
CA GLU A 250 3.72 4.30 21.21
C GLU A 250 5.15 4.72 21.54
N ILE A 251 5.55 5.94 21.16
CA ILE A 251 6.84 6.52 21.57
C ILE A 251 6.89 6.66 23.09
N PHE A 252 5.85 7.23 23.71
CA PHE A 252 5.75 7.33 25.17
C PHE A 252 5.87 5.95 25.82
N GLN A 253 5.07 4.98 25.38
CA GLN A 253 5.03 3.65 25.96
C GLN A 253 6.36 2.93 25.83
N SER A 254 6.90 2.81 24.61
CA SER A 254 8.10 2.02 24.34
C SER A 254 9.36 2.64 24.95
N GLU A 255 9.57 3.94 24.77
CA GLU A 255 10.78 4.60 25.27
C GLU A 255 10.82 4.65 26.80
N CYS A 256 9.69 4.92 27.46
CA CYS A 256 9.60 4.91 28.92
C CYS A 256 9.65 3.49 29.50
N CYS A 257 9.05 2.50 28.84
CA CYS A 257 9.09 1.12 29.29
C CYS A 257 10.51 0.55 29.26
N PHE A 258 11.28 0.80 28.19
CA PHE A 258 12.62 0.20 28.03
C PHE A 258 13.77 1.15 28.41
N GLY A 259 13.52 2.44 28.60
CA GLY A 259 14.57 3.42 28.91
C GLY A 259 15.48 3.70 27.71
N ILE A 260 14.93 3.63 26.50
CA ILE A 260 15.66 3.82 25.24
C ILE A 260 15.15 5.07 24.50
N ALA A 261 15.96 5.59 23.60
CA ALA A 261 15.53 6.48 22.52
C ALA A 261 16.53 6.38 21.36
N PRO A 262 16.11 6.50 20.08
CA PRO A 262 14.72 6.48 19.63
C PRO A 262 14.09 5.07 19.62
N PHE A 263 12.78 4.95 19.84
CA PHE A 263 12.05 3.67 19.66
C PHE A 263 12.12 3.14 18.21
N ALA A 264 11.90 4.02 17.22
CA ALA A 264 11.98 3.68 15.80
C ALA A 264 13.11 4.45 15.10
N GLY A 265 13.86 3.79 14.23
CA GLY A 265 14.91 4.43 13.42
C GLY A 265 14.36 5.44 12.41
N HIS A 266 13.22 5.11 11.80
CA HIS A 266 12.46 5.93 10.85
C HIS A 266 10.96 5.84 11.11
N TRP A 267 10.27 6.98 11.05
CA TRP A 267 8.81 7.05 11.03
C TRP A 267 8.25 7.36 9.64
N MET A 268 7.61 6.38 9.01
CA MET A 268 7.05 6.46 7.65
C MET A 268 5.52 6.62 7.68
N HIS A 269 4.99 7.71 7.12
CA HIS A 269 3.55 7.94 7.06
C HIS A 269 3.06 8.20 5.63
N ASN A 270 2.03 7.46 5.19
CA ASN A 270 1.41 7.70 3.89
C ASN A 270 0.35 8.81 3.94
N GLY A 271 0.19 9.51 2.82
CA GLY A 271 -0.81 10.54 2.64
C GLY A 271 -2.24 9.99 2.59
N MET A 272 -3.21 10.84 2.91
CA MET A 272 -4.63 10.52 2.90
C MET A 272 -5.19 10.37 1.49
N ILE A 273 -6.37 9.76 1.39
CA ILE A 273 -7.17 9.73 0.15
C ILE A 273 -8.38 10.64 0.31
N ASN A 274 -8.57 11.52 -0.67
CA ASN A 274 -9.79 12.28 -0.90
C ASN A 274 -10.58 11.64 -2.05
N VAL A 275 -11.88 11.91 -2.11
CA VAL A 275 -12.78 11.50 -3.20
C VAL A 275 -13.46 12.77 -3.69
N ASP A 276 -13.24 13.09 -4.97
CA ASP A 276 -13.76 14.30 -5.62
C ASP A 276 -13.51 15.59 -4.82
N GLY A 277 -12.30 15.72 -4.27
CA GLY A 277 -11.87 16.88 -3.48
C GLY A 277 -12.30 16.87 -2.00
N GLU A 278 -13.13 15.91 -1.57
CA GLU A 278 -13.57 15.79 -0.18
C GLU A 278 -12.85 14.66 0.56
N LYS A 279 -12.67 14.81 1.88
CA LYS A 279 -12.15 13.72 2.71
C LYS A 279 -13.12 12.53 2.65
N MET A 280 -12.60 11.34 2.40
CA MET A 280 -13.40 10.12 2.41
C MET A 280 -13.99 9.86 3.79
N SER A 281 -15.30 9.65 3.88
CA SER A 281 -15.96 9.21 5.11
C SER A 281 -17.26 8.47 4.83
N LYS A 282 -17.62 7.52 5.70
CA LYS A 282 -18.91 6.82 5.61
C LYS A 282 -20.10 7.77 5.73
N SER A 283 -19.99 8.81 6.56
CA SER A 283 -21.05 9.80 6.78
C SER A 283 -21.36 10.68 5.58
N LEU A 284 -20.37 10.93 4.70
CA LEU A 284 -20.55 11.72 3.48
C LEU A 284 -21.01 10.86 2.29
N GLY A 285 -21.14 9.55 2.46
CA GLY A 285 -21.55 8.63 1.39
C GLY A 285 -20.52 8.46 0.25
N ASN A 286 -19.34 9.08 0.36
CA ASN A 286 -18.23 9.00 -0.61
C ASN A 286 -17.20 7.90 -0.27
N PHE A 287 -17.61 6.90 0.51
CA PHE A 287 -16.75 5.83 1.00
C PHE A 287 -16.64 4.70 -0.03
N TRP A 288 -15.42 4.42 -0.47
CA TRP A 288 -15.14 3.32 -1.40
C TRP A 288 -14.50 2.15 -0.67
N THR A 289 -15.20 1.01 -0.62
CA THR A 289 -14.55 -0.25 -0.23
C THR A 289 -13.53 -0.65 -1.30
N ILE A 290 -12.56 -1.47 -0.92
CA ILE A 290 -11.58 -1.98 -1.88
C ILE A 290 -12.28 -2.86 -2.92
N THR A 291 -13.25 -3.68 -2.50
CA THR A 291 -14.02 -4.54 -3.40
C THR A 291 -14.77 -3.72 -4.44
N ASP A 292 -15.51 -2.69 -4.02
CA ASP A 292 -16.28 -1.85 -4.94
C ASP A 292 -15.35 -1.13 -5.94
N ALA A 293 -14.20 -0.63 -5.46
CA ALA A 293 -13.22 0.02 -6.32
C ALA A 293 -12.61 -0.96 -7.33
N ILE A 294 -12.26 -2.18 -6.92
CA ILE A 294 -11.76 -3.20 -7.83
C ILE A 294 -12.83 -3.57 -8.87
N ASP A 295 -14.08 -3.76 -8.44
CA ASP A 295 -15.14 -4.18 -9.34
C ASP A 295 -15.48 -3.06 -10.35
N ALA A 296 -15.24 -1.79 -9.99
CA ALA A 296 -15.41 -0.65 -10.88
C ALA A 296 -14.28 -0.47 -11.90
N VAL A 297 -12.99 -0.65 -11.52
CA VAL A 297 -11.86 -0.29 -12.40
C VAL A 297 -10.88 -1.42 -12.71
N GLY A 298 -10.96 -2.54 -12.01
CA GLY A 298 -10.03 -3.66 -12.11
C GLY A 298 -8.87 -3.59 -11.12
N GLU A 299 -8.34 -4.76 -10.77
CA GLU A 299 -7.37 -4.97 -9.71
C GLU A 299 -6.07 -4.18 -9.91
N ILE A 300 -5.43 -4.39 -11.06
CA ILE A 300 -4.13 -3.76 -11.34
C ILE A 300 -4.28 -2.28 -11.70
N VAL A 301 -5.41 -1.87 -12.30
CA VAL A 301 -5.70 -0.46 -12.56
C VAL A 301 -5.85 0.30 -11.25
N LEU A 302 -6.56 -0.26 -10.26
CA LEU A 302 -6.66 0.34 -8.93
C LEU A 302 -5.27 0.45 -8.29
N ARG A 303 -4.47 -0.62 -8.29
CA ARG A 303 -3.09 -0.56 -7.78
C ARG A 303 -2.28 0.52 -8.48
N TYR A 304 -2.27 0.53 -9.81
CA TYR A 304 -1.57 1.51 -10.64
C TYR A 304 -1.97 2.95 -10.27
N SER A 305 -3.27 3.20 -10.10
CA SER A 305 -3.79 4.53 -9.74
C SER A 305 -3.25 5.01 -8.39
N LEU A 306 -3.17 4.12 -7.40
CA LEU A 306 -2.71 4.44 -6.04
C LEU A 306 -1.20 4.67 -5.96
N ILE A 307 -0.43 4.09 -6.89
CA ILE A 307 1.04 4.23 -6.93
C ILE A 307 1.49 5.35 -7.88
N ASN A 308 0.59 5.90 -8.70
CA ASN A 308 0.87 7.02 -9.61
C ASN A 308 1.02 8.38 -8.91
N ALA A 309 1.15 8.37 -7.59
CA ALA A 309 1.66 9.47 -6.78
C ALA A 309 2.57 8.91 -5.67
N PRO A 310 3.62 9.64 -5.24
CA PRO A 310 4.45 9.20 -4.13
C PRO A 310 3.62 8.98 -2.86
N TYR A 311 3.98 7.98 -2.06
CA TYR A 311 3.13 7.49 -0.96
C TYR A 311 2.70 8.57 0.04
N ARG A 312 3.51 9.61 0.26
CA ARG A 312 3.25 10.72 1.19
C ARG A 312 2.26 11.77 0.68
N GLN A 313 2.09 11.88 -0.64
CA GLN A 313 1.26 12.94 -1.22
C GLN A 313 -0.21 12.59 -1.10
N PRO A 314 -1.12 13.48 -0.66
CA PRO A 314 -2.53 13.17 -0.72
C PRO A 314 -2.94 12.83 -2.17
N ILE A 315 -3.81 11.85 -2.33
CA ILE A 315 -4.36 11.46 -3.64
C ILE A 315 -5.84 11.83 -3.64
N ASP A 316 -6.27 12.46 -4.73
CA ASP A 316 -7.67 12.65 -5.02
C ASP A 316 -8.15 11.52 -5.95
N PHE A 317 -8.98 10.64 -5.41
CA PHE A 317 -9.54 9.50 -6.11
C PHE A 317 -10.74 9.95 -6.94
N ASN A 318 -10.51 10.20 -8.23
CA ASN A 318 -11.49 10.73 -9.15
C ASN A 318 -11.39 10.04 -10.53
N GLU A 319 -12.35 10.32 -11.41
CA GLU A 319 -12.44 9.70 -12.73
C GLU A 319 -11.21 9.97 -13.62
N VAL A 320 -10.58 11.14 -13.48
CA VAL A 320 -9.40 11.51 -14.28
C VAL A 320 -8.21 10.61 -13.91
N LEU A 321 -7.94 10.46 -12.61
CA LEU A 321 -6.88 9.57 -12.11
C LEU A 321 -7.09 8.13 -12.62
N LEU A 322 -8.34 7.65 -12.55
CA LEU A 322 -8.70 6.29 -12.92
C LEU A 322 -8.55 6.04 -14.43
N LYS A 323 -9.05 6.95 -15.28
CA LYS A 323 -8.91 6.85 -16.74
C LYS A 323 -7.45 6.91 -17.18
N ASP A 324 -6.64 7.78 -16.57
CA ASP A 324 -5.22 7.88 -16.88
C ASP A 324 -4.47 6.60 -16.47
N ALA A 325 -4.81 6.02 -15.31
CA ALA A 325 -4.25 4.75 -14.87
C ALA A 325 -4.64 3.61 -15.83
N GLU A 326 -5.91 3.49 -16.19
CA GLU A 326 -6.43 2.48 -17.11
C GLU A 326 -5.77 2.56 -18.48
N LEU A 327 -5.67 3.77 -19.06
CA LEU A 327 -5.05 3.99 -20.36
C LEU A 327 -3.59 3.55 -20.38
N ASN A 328 -2.82 3.92 -19.35
CA ASN A 328 -1.40 3.60 -19.30
C ASN A 328 -1.15 2.12 -18.99
N TYR A 329 -1.97 1.53 -18.11
CA TYR A 329 -1.93 0.11 -17.84
C TYR A 329 -2.29 -0.72 -19.07
N ARG A 330 -3.33 -0.36 -19.82
CA ARG A 330 -3.67 -1.03 -21.09
C ARG A 330 -2.53 -0.98 -22.09
N LYS A 331 -1.80 0.14 -22.20
CA LYS A 331 -0.62 0.22 -23.09
C LYS A 331 0.47 -0.75 -22.66
N LEU A 332 0.79 -0.79 -21.37
CA LEU A 332 1.76 -1.73 -20.79
C LEU A 332 1.37 -3.18 -21.12
N LEU A 333 0.14 -3.57 -20.76
CA LEU A 333 -0.35 -4.94 -20.95
C LEU A 333 -0.38 -5.34 -22.43
N ASN A 334 -0.92 -4.47 -23.31
CA ASN A 334 -0.99 -4.76 -24.74
C ASN A 334 0.40 -4.91 -25.37
N CYS A 335 1.38 -4.12 -24.95
CA CYS A 335 2.75 -4.29 -25.45
C CYS A 335 3.33 -5.64 -25.03
N ILE A 336 3.10 -6.10 -23.78
CA ILE A 336 3.53 -7.44 -23.32
C ILE A 336 2.84 -8.55 -24.12
N LEU A 337 1.53 -8.47 -24.29
CA LEU A 337 0.76 -9.46 -25.05
C LEU A 337 1.20 -9.52 -26.52
N ASN A 338 1.47 -8.37 -27.14
CA ASN A 338 1.96 -8.29 -28.53
C ASN A 338 3.39 -8.82 -28.69
N ALA A 339 4.20 -8.78 -27.64
CA ALA A 339 5.54 -9.36 -27.63
C ALA A 339 5.55 -10.89 -27.45
N GLY A 340 4.38 -11.50 -27.22
CA GLY A 340 4.25 -12.94 -27.00
C GLY A 340 4.33 -13.35 -25.53
N GLY A 341 4.11 -12.41 -24.60
CA GLY A 341 4.08 -12.66 -23.16
C GLY A 341 5.37 -12.28 -22.43
N MET A 342 5.53 -12.82 -21.22
CA MET A 342 6.73 -12.61 -20.41
C MET A 342 7.88 -13.50 -20.89
N THR A 343 9.13 -13.05 -20.66
CA THR A 343 10.35 -13.78 -21.01
C THR A 343 11.42 -13.55 -19.95
N ASP A 344 12.39 -14.47 -19.85
CA ASP A 344 13.55 -14.35 -18.96
C ASP A 344 14.65 -13.43 -19.54
N GLY A 345 14.31 -12.48 -20.42
CA GLY A 345 15.27 -11.66 -21.15
C GLY A 345 16.02 -10.66 -20.26
N THR A 346 17.16 -11.05 -19.68
CA THR A 346 17.87 -10.20 -18.69
C THR A 346 18.91 -9.23 -19.26
N SER A 347 19.10 -9.17 -20.58
CA SER A 347 20.22 -8.44 -21.21
C SER A 347 19.95 -6.94 -21.50
N TRP A 348 19.20 -6.24 -20.65
CA TRP A 348 18.89 -4.81 -20.89
C TRP A 348 20.09 -3.88 -20.73
N GLU A 349 21.13 -4.29 -20.00
CA GLU A 349 22.38 -3.56 -19.81
C GLU A 349 23.13 -3.27 -21.12
N LYS A 350 22.82 -4.00 -22.19
CA LYS A 350 23.41 -3.81 -23.53
C LYS A 350 22.79 -2.63 -24.30
N TYR A 351 21.68 -2.09 -23.81
CA TYR A 351 20.92 -1.04 -24.47
C TYR A 351 20.97 0.24 -23.62
N GLU A 352 21.71 1.25 -24.09
CA GLU A 352 21.94 2.52 -23.38
C GLU A 352 20.64 3.16 -22.86
N LYS A 353 19.57 3.15 -23.66
CA LYS A 353 18.27 3.70 -23.24
C LYS A 353 17.65 2.97 -22.04
N LEU A 354 17.81 1.64 -21.97
CA LEU A 354 17.29 0.86 -20.84
C LEU A 354 18.15 1.04 -19.59
N LEU A 355 19.47 1.19 -19.75
CA LEU A 355 20.38 1.49 -18.65
C LEU A 355 20.07 2.87 -18.04
N ILE A 356 19.84 3.89 -18.87
CA ILE A 356 19.43 5.23 -18.41
C ILE A 356 18.11 5.17 -17.63
N SER A 357 17.12 4.43 -18.14
CA SER A 357 15.84 4.25 -17.43
C SER A 357 15.98 3.43 -16.14
N GLU A 358 16.87 2.44 -16.09
CA GLU A 358 17.23 1.73 -14.86
C GLU A 358 17.84 2.68 -13.81
N GLU A 359 18.82 3.49 -14.19
CA GLU A 359 19.46 4.46 -13.30
C GLU A 359 18.45 5.48 -12.75
N ALA A 360 17.57 6.01 -13.61
CA ALA A 360 16.52 6.95 -13.23
C ALA A 360 15.49 6.30 -12.29
N PHE A 361 15.08 5.06 -12.58
CA PHE A 361 14.18 4.29 -11.72
C PHE A 361 14.79 4.06 -10.34
N VAL A 362 16.03 3.54 -10.29
CA VAL A 362 16.75 3.23 -9.05
C VAL A 362 16.97 4.52 -8.23
N SER A 363 17.33 5.62 -8.88
CA SER A 363 17.49 6.93 -8.24
C SER A 363 16.17 7.42 -7.64
N GLY A 364 15.05 7.32 -8.39
CA GLY A 364 13.72 7.68 -7.90
C GLY A 364 13.27 6.84 -6.71
N MET A 365 13.45 5.51 -6.77
CA MET A 365 13.09 4.61 -5.67
C MET A 365 13.95 4.86 -4.42
N ASN A 366 15.25 5.15 -4.59
CA ASN A 366 16.13 5.52 -3.49
C ASN A 366 15.86 6.94 -2.94
N ASP A 367 15.10 7.78 -3.65
CA ASP A 367 14.67 9.09 -3.18
C ASP A 367 13.24 9.07 -2.64
N ASP A 368 13.05 8.45 -1.48
CA ASP A 368 11.78 8.39 -0.74
C ASP A 368 10.68 7.64 -1.51
N LEU A 369 11.04 6.50 -2.11
CA LEU A 369 10.14 5.64 -2.88
C LEU A 369 9.32 6.43 -3.91
N ASN A 370 9.99 7.22 -4.75
CA ASN A 370 9.32 8.09 -5.71
C ASN A 370 8.73 7.27 -6.87
N THR A 371 7.57 6.66 -6.60
CA THR A 371 6.82 5.82 -7.55
C THR A 371 6.39 6.59 -8.79
N ARG A 372 6.24 7.92 -8.72
CA ARG A 372 5.90 8.74 -9.89
C ARG A 372 7.01 8.75 -10.94
N VAL A 373 8.28 8.76 -10.50
CA VAL A 373 9.45 8.60 -11.39
C VAL A 373 9.52 7.17 -11.90
N ALA A 374 9.35 6.18 -11.01
CA ALA A 374 9.36 4.76 -11.39
C ALA A 374 8.33 4.42 -12.49
N ILE A 375 7.13 4.99 -12.40
CA ILE A 375 6.06 4.85 -13.41
C ILE A 375 6.41 5.60 -14.70
N ALA A 376 7.01 6.79 -14.60
CA ALA A 376 7.45 7.52 -15.79
C ALA A 376 8.47 6.71 -16.60
N GLU A 377 9.46 6.10 -15.93
CA GLU A 377 10.43 5.24 -16.58
C GLU A 377 9.80 3.96 -17.15
N THR A 378 8.82 3.39 -16.44
CA THR A 378 8.03 2.27 -16.99
C THR A 378 7.36 2.65 -18.31
N GLN A 379 6.79 3.85 -18.41
CA GLN A 379 6.16 4.33 -19.64
C GLN A 379 7.18 4.59 -20.76
N VAL A 380 8.40 5.05 -20.43
CA VAL A 380 9.50 5.19 -21.38
C VAL A 380 9.85 3.82 -21.99
N VAL A 381 9.98 2.79 -21.15
CA VAL A 381 10.30 1.43 -21.60
C VAL A 381 9.16 0.81 -22.41
N VAL A 382 7.90 1.01 -22.01
CA VAL A 382 6.73 0.58 -22.80
C VAL A 382 6.74 1.22 -24.20
N LYS A 383 7.06 2.52 -24.29
CA LYS A 383 7.15 3.22 -25.58
C LYS A 383 8.29 2.66 -26.44
N LEU A 384 9.44 2.36 -25.84
CA LEU A 384 10.58 1.75 -26.52
C LEU A 384 10.25 0.35 -27.03
N MET A 385 9.57 -0.47 -26.22
CA MET A 385 9.10 -1.80 -26.60
C MET A 385 8.09 -1.74 -27.75
N GLY A 386 7.16 -0.78 -27.72
CA GLY A 386 6.25 -0.55 -28.85
C GLY A 386 6.97 -0.19 -30.15
N GLN A 387 8.11 0.52 -30.07
CA GLN A 387 8.97 0.79 -31.23
C GLN A 387 9.70 -0.47 -31.70
N SER A 388 10.30 -1.23 -30.79
CA SER A 388 11.04 -2.45 -31.13
C SER A 388 10.15 -3.50 -31.80
N LEU A 389 8.88 -3.60 -31.39
CA LEU A 389 7.88 -4.46 -32.04
C LEU A 389 7.62 -4.07 -33.50
N ARG A 390 7.49 -2.76 -33.79
CA ARG A 390 7.30 -2.27 -35.18
C ARG A 390 8.54 -2.49 -36.04
N GLU A 391 9.72 -2.34 -35.44
CA GLU A 391 11.01 -2.56 -36.11
C GLU A 391 11.40 -4.06 -36.18
N GLN A 392 10.58 -4.95 -35.63
CA GLN A 392 10.85 -6.39 -35.52
C GLN A 392 12.19 -6.71 -34.84
N ASN A 393 12.62 -5.85 -33.92
CA ASN A 393 13.85 -6.02 -33.15
C ASN A 393 13.57 -6.89 -31.91
N ARG A 394 13.66 -8.20 -32.09
CA ARG A 394 13.37 -9.17 -31.02
C ARG A 394 14.29 -9.01 -29.81
N GLY A 395 15.60 -8.81 -30.02
CA GLY A 395 16.56 -8.66 -28.93
C GLY A 395 16.24 -7.47 -28.01
N LEU A 396 15.89 -6.31 -28.59
CA LEU A 396 15.48 -5.14 -27.79
C LEU A 396 14.11 -5.37 -27.12
N THR A 397 13.19 -6.07 -27.78
CA THR A 397 11.87 -6.39 -27.23
C THR A 397 12.01 -7.27 -25.99
N ASP A 398 12.80 -8.36 -26.07
CA ASP A 398 13.05 -9.26 -24.95
C ASP A 398 13.74 -8.53 -23.79
N ALA A 399 14.69 -7.63 -24.10
CA ALA A 399 15.34 -6.79 -23.10
C ALA A 399 14.38 -5.82 -22.39
N CYS A 400 13.42 -5.22 -23.13
CA CYS A 400 12.37 -4.40 -22.53
C CYS A 400 11.46 -5.24 -21.60
N ILE A 401 11.13 -6.48 -22.00
CA ILE A 401 10.32 -7.38 -21.18
C ILE A 401 11.02 -7.69 -19.85
N GLY A 402 12.31 -8.04 -19.86
CA GLY A 402 13.02 -8.32 -18.62
C GLY A 402 13.15 -7.09 -17.71
N TRP A 403 13.37 -5.91 -18.29
CA TRP A 403 13.35 -4.67 -17.52
C TRP A 403 11.99 -4.45 -16.86
N LEU A 404 10.89 -4.62 -17.62
CA LEU A 404 9.52 -4.48 -17.11
C LEU A 404 9.20 -5.53 -16.06
N ALA A 405 9.63 -6.79 -16.25
CA ALA A 405 9.45 -7.87 -15.29
C ALA A 405 10.03 -7.50 -13.92
N LYS A 406 11.30 -7.06 -13.90
CA LYS A 406 11.99 -6.66 -12.68
C LYS A 406 11.36 -5.41 -12.04
N TYR A 407 11.17 -4.35 -12.81
CA TYR A 407 10.81 -3.05 -12.25
C TYR A 407 9.30 -2.84 -12.11
N ALA A 408 8.54 -3.05 -13.19
CA ALA A 408 7.09 -2.90 -13.15
C ALA A 408 6.40 -4.12 -12.50
N GLY A 409 6.93 -5.33 -12.70
CA GLY A 409 6.41 -6.57 -12.11
C GLY A 409 6.82 -6.74 -10.65
N GLU A 410 8.10 -6.99 -10.38
CA GLU A 410 8.55 -7.37 -9.03
C GLU A 410 8.52 -6.20 -8.03
N VAL A 411 8.99 -5.00 -8.43
CA VAL A 411 9.04 -3.83 -7.53
C VAL A 411 7.68 -3.12 -7.42
N LEU A 412 7.07 -2.75 -8.55
CA LEU A 412 5.81 -2.00 -8.54
C LEU A 412 4.57 -2.88 -8.42
N GLY A 413 4.64 -4.18 -8.73
CA GLY A 413 3.51 -5.10 -8.62
C GLY A 413 2.39 -4.88 -9.65
N ILE A 414 2.67 -4.22 -10.77
CA ILE A 414 1.67 -3.80 -11.77
C ILE A 414 1.65 -4.64 -13.05
N ILE A 415 2.35 -5.78 -13.06
CA ILE A 415 2.25 -6.77 -14.14
C ILE A 415 1.50 -7.99 -13.59
N PRO A 416 0.46 -8.50 -14.29
CA PRO A 416 -0.20 -9.74 -13.89
C PRO A 416 0.78 -10.91 -13.86
N SER A 417 0.41 -11.99 -13.15
CA SER A 417 1.23 -13.21 -13.16
C SER A 417 1.36 -13.79 -14.57
N GLU A 418 2.44 -14.54 -14.82
CA GLU A 418 2.65 -15.23 -16.10
C GLU A 418 1.46 -16.12 -16.48
N LYS A 419 0.83 -16.75 -15.50
CA LYS A 419 -0.37 -17.56 -15.69
C LYS A 419 -1.54 -16.73 -16.21
N GLU A 420 -1.76 -15.54 -15.64
CA GLU A 420 -2.83 -14.63 -16.09
C GLU A 420 -2.53 -14.11 -17.50
N ILE A 421 -1.28 -13.74 -17.79
CA ILE A 421 -0.86 -13.33 -19.12
C ILE A 421 -1.08 -14.45 -20.14
N SER A 422 -0.71 -15.69 -19.81
CA SER A 422 -0.95 -16.87 -20.67
C SER A 422 -2.45 -17.08 -20.93
N LEU A 423 -3.30 -16.95 -19.91
CA LEU A 423 -4.75 -17.07 -20.06
C LEU A 423 -5.33 -15.97 -20.94
N MET A 424 -4.85 -14.73 -20.81
CA MET A 424 -5.25 -13.61 -21.67
C MET A 424 -4.83 -13.86 -23.13
N MET A 425 -3.62 -14.39 -23.36
CA MET A 425 -3.15 -14.74 -24.69
C MET A 425 -4.01 -15.85 -25.33
N ASP A 426 -4.37 -16.89 -24.57
CA ASP A 426 -5.25 -17.96 -25.04
C ASP A 426 -6.64 -17.43 -25.41
N ASP A 427 -7.22 -16.54 -24.59
CA ASP A 427 -8.51 -15.92 -24.88
C ASP A 427 -8.44 -15.05 -26.15
N ARG A 428 -7.38 -14.25 -26.29
CA ARG A 428 -7.13 -13.43 -27.47
C ARG A 428 -6.96 -14.27 -28.72
N ALA A 429 -6.25 -15.39 -28.64
CA ALA A 429 -6.07 -16.33 -29.76
C ALA A 429 -7.40 -16.97 -30.18
N LYS A 430 -8.24 -17.37 -29.21
CA LYS A 430 -9.60 -17.90 -29.48
C LYS A 430 -10.50 -16.85 -30.12
N LYS A 431 -10.55 -15.63 -29.56
CA LYS A 431 -11.30 -14.50 -30.14
C LYS A 431 -10.86 -14.24 -31.58
N ARG A 432 -9.54 -14.22 -31.85
CA ARG A 432 -8.98 -14.04 -33.19
C ARG A 432 -9.47 -15.13 -34.15
N SER A 433 -9.31 -16.39 -33.78
CA SER A 433 -9.73 -17.52 -34.60
C SER A 433 -11.22 -17.51 -34.94
N ASN A 434 -12.07 -16.99 -34.05
CA ASN A 434 -13.53 -16.90 -34.27
C ASN A 434 -13.92 -15.87 -35.34
N ILE A 435 -13.15 -14.79 -35.51
CA ILE A 435 -13.48 -13.67 -36.41
C ILE A 435 -12.58 -13.60 -37.64
N GLU A 436 -11.47 -14.32 -37.67
CA GLU A 436 -10.41 -14.21 -38.67
C GLU A 436 -10.94 -14.29 -40.11
N LYS A 437 -11.73 -15.32 -40.43
CA LYS A 437 -12.29 -15.48 -41.77
C LYS A 437 -13.19 -14.30 -42.18
N GLU A 438 -14.05 -13.83 -41.28
CA GLU A 438 -14.98 -12.74 -41.56
C GLU A 438 -14.24 -11.41 -41.74
N VAL A 439 -13.22 -11.16 -40.92
CA VAL A 439 -12.37 -9.97 -41.03
C VAL A 439 -11.56 -9.99 -42.34
N ASP A 440 -10.98 -11.13 -42.71
CA ASP A 440 -10.22 -11.27 -43.96
C ASP A 440 -11.11 -11.07 -45.19
N ASP A 441 -12.33 -11.62 -45.18
CA ASP A 441 -13.33 -11.41 -46.24
C ASP A 441 -13.73 -9.92 -46.35
N LEU A 442 -13.85 -9.20 -45.23
CA LEU A 442 -14.14 -7.76 -45.21
C LEU A 442 -12.93 -6.93 -45.66
N ILE A 443 -11.70 -7.29 -45.31
CA ILE A 443 -10.49 -6.62 -45.78
C ILE A 443 -10.39 -6.72 -47.31
N GLU A 444 -10.69 -7.88 -47.89
CA GLU A 444 -10.68 -8.04 -49.34
C GLU A 444 -11.76 -7.20 -50.02
N GLN A 445 -12.98 -7.17 -49.47
CA GLN A 445 -14.05 -6.27 -49.96
C GLN A 445 -13.62 -4.80 -49.88
N ARG A 446 -12.98 -4.38 -48.78
CA ARG A 446 -12.44 -3.02 -48.61
C ARG A 446 -11.36 -2.73 -49.64
N ARG A 447 -10.49 -3.69 -49.93
CA ARG A 447 -9.43 -3.56 -50.95
C ARG A 447 -10.02 -3.32 -52.33
N VAL A 448 -11.06 -4.09 -52.71
CA VAL A 448 -11.80 -3.90 -53.97
C VAL A 448 -12.44 -2.51 -54.01
N ALA A 449 -13.17 -2.10 -52.97
CA ALA A 449 -13.79 -0.78 -52.89
C ALA A 449 -12.77 0.37 -53.04
N ARG A 450 -11.59 0.27 -52.40
CA ARG A 450 -10.49 1.24 -52.57
C ARG A 450 -9.95 1.26 -54.00
N SER A 451 -9.80 0.09 -54.64
CA SER A 451 -9.31 0.00 -56.02
C SER A 451 -10.28 0.64 -57.03
N GLU A 452 -11.58 0.58 -56.76
CA GLU A 452 -12.64 1.22 -57.53
C GLU A 452 -12.87 2.69 -57.15
N LYS A 453 -12.09 3.23 -56.19
CA LYS A 453 -12.23 4.58 -55.61
C LYS A 453 -13.60 4.81 -54.93
N ASN A 454 -14.27 3.76 -54.47
CA ASN A 454 -15.48 3.84 -53.66
C ASN A 454 -15.12 4.02 -52.18
N TRP A 455 -14.75 5.24 -51.82
CA TRP A 455 -14.31 5.59 -50.46
C TRP A 455 -15.40 5.39 -49.42
N THR A 456 -16.66 5.70 -49.75
CA THR A 456 -17.81 5.53 -48.86
C THR A 456 -17.99 4.06 -48.43
N GLU A 457 -17.87 3.13 -49.36
CA GLU A 457 -17.96 1.70 -49.04
C GLU A 457 -16.74 1.20 -48.28
N ALA A 458 -15.54 1.69 -48.62
CA ALA A 458 -14.32 1.35 -47.88
C ALA A 458 -14.36 1.81 -46.42
N ASP A 459 -14.93 3.00 -46.16
CA ASP A 459 -15.13 3.53 -44.80
C ASP A 459 -16.24 2.75 -44.07
N ARG A 460 -17.36 2.43 -44.74
CA ARG A 460 -18.42 1.59 -44.15
C ARG A 460 -17.89 0.22 -43.71
N ILE A 461 -17.06 -0.43 -44.53
CA ILE A 461 -16.47 -1.73 -44.19
C ILE A 461 -15.48 -1.59 -43.03
N ARG A 462 -14.68 -0.53 -43.01
CA ARG A 462 -13.79 -0.24 -41.88
C ARG A 462 -14.58 -0.07 -40.58
N ASP A 463 -15.70 0.64 -40.60
CA ASP A 463 -16.56 0.81 -39.41
C ASP A 463 -17.16 -0.53 -38.94
N VAL A 464 -17.47 -1.46 -39.85
CA VAL A 464 -17.92 -2.81 -39.50
C VAL A 464 -16.80 -3.57 -38.80
N ILE A 465 -15.57 -3.53 -39.34
CA ILE A 465 -14.41 -4.17 -38.74
C ILE A 465 -14.09 -3.57 -37.35
N GLU A 466 -14.16 -2.24 -37.21
CA GLU A 466 -13.99 -1.56 -35.92
C GLU A 466 -15.05 -2.01 -34.89
N LYS A 467 -16.32 -2.19 -35.31
CA LYS A 467 -17.39 -2.73 -34.46
C LYS A 467 -17.21 -4.19 -34.05
N MET A 468 -16.42 -4.96 -34.80
CA MET A 468 -16.00 -6.32 -34.43
C MET A 468 -14.86 -6.31 -33.40
N GLY A 469 -14.44 -5.13 -32.93
CA GLY A 469 -13.32 -4.98 -32.01
C GLY A 469 -11.99 -5.22 -32.72
N VAL A 470 -11.84 -4.77 -33.96
CA VAL A 470 -10.60 -4.91 -34.74
C VAL A 470 -10.13 -3.56 -35.26
N SER A 471 -8.85 -3.25 -35.05
CA SER A 471 -8.18 -2.11 -35.70
C SER A 471 -7.41 -2.59 -36.92
N LEU A 472 -7.56 -1.86 -38.02
CA LEU A 472 -6.77 -2.03 -39.23
C LEU A 472 -5.53 -1.12 -39.21
N GLN A 473 -4.45 -1.59 -39.79
CA GLN A 473 -3.24 -0.83 -40.06
C GLN A 473 -2.81 -1.12 -41.51
N ASP A 474 -2.84 -0.09 -42.35
CA ASP A 474 -2.38 -0.18 -43.74
C ASP A 474 -0.88 0.20 -43.81
N ASP A 475 -0.06 -0.61 -44.48
CA ASP A 475 1.34 -0.30 -44.81
C ASP A 475 1.68 -0.69 -46.27
N ASP A 476 2.95 -0.55 -46.66
CA ASP A 476 3.42 -0.85 -48.03
C ASP A 476 3.27 -2.34 -48.40
N ASN A 477 3.13 -3.24 -47.42
CA ASN A 477 3.00 -4.68 -47.60
C ASN A 477 1.54 -5.18 -47.51
N GLY A 478 0.59 -4.34 -47.07
CA GLY A 478 -0.84 -4.65 -47.10
C GLY A 478 -1.62 -4.08 -45.91
N THR A 479 -2.83 -4.60 -45.72
CA THR A 479 -3.66 -4.30 -44.54
C THR A 479 -3.43 -5.37 -43.48
N HIS A 480 -2.87 -4.97 -42.34
CA HIS A 480 -2.75 -5.79 -41.14
C HIS A 480 -3.85 -5.45 -40.14
N TRP A 481 -4.19 -6.39 -39.27
CA TRP A 481 -5.23 -6.16 -38.26
C TRP A 481 -4.88 -6.76 -36.90
N GLN A 482 -5.42 -6.13 -35.85
CA GLN A 482 -5.29 -6.58 -34.47
C GLN A 482 -6.61 -6.40 -33.74
N ILE A 483 -6.91 -7.28 -32.78
CA ILE A 483 -8.05 -7.11 -31.88
C ILE A 483 -7.79 -5.89 -30.98
N THR A 484 -8.78 -5.00 -30.90
CA THR A 484 -8.85 -3.86 -30.00
C THR A 484 -9.81 -4.12 -28.86
N GLY A 485 -9.42 -3.81 -27.63
CA GLY A 485 -10.33 -3.78 -26.49
C GLY A 485 -10.24 -4.98 -25.55
N ASP A 486 -9.05 -5.27 -25.04
CA ASP A 486 -8.90 -5.87 -23.71
C ASP A 486 -8.34 -4.78 -22.77
#